data_AF-A0A6P0XW88-F1
#
_entry.id   AF-A0A6P0XW88-F1
#
_cell.length_a   1.000
_cell.length_b   1.000
_cell.length_c   1.000
_cell.angle_alpha   90.00
_cell.angle_beta   90.00
_cell.angle_gamma   90.00
#
_symmetry.space_group_name_H-M   'P 1'
#
loop_
_entity.id
_entity.type
_entity.pdbx_description
1 polymer ?
#
loop_
_entity_poly.entity_id
_entity_poly.type
_entity_poly.pdbx_seq_one_letter_code
_entity_poly.pdbx_strand_id
1 'polypeptide(L)'
;MNRLANQIRNSLDLDTILNTTVYQVRTLFKVERCHFVWHRFDNSLNVDETNSKYLDCWEIVNESKAEKIPSLLGRYTTKQVGSWALRFLQLEIIRVDDISLVSDTKMQDFILRLGLISFLSIPIKTQSGQIGVLVCGHPPVRLELPKAPGQLTGPKKQSKCHRD
;
A
#
# COMPACT_ATOMS: atom_id res chain seq x y z
N MET A 1 22.43 18.93 -27.15
CA MET A 1 21.23 18.24 -27.68
C MET A 1 20.96 16.94 -26.89
N ASN A 2 20.49 17.00 -25.63
CA ASN A 2 20.03 15.79 -24.91
C ASN A 2 19.27 16.03 -23.58
N ARG A 3 18.75 17.24 -23.34
CA ARG A 3 17.99 17.52 -22.10
C ARG A 3 16.76 16.62 -21.98
N LEU A 4 16.03 16.45 -23.09
CA LEU A 4 14.84 15.59 -23.15
C LEU A 4 15.20 14.11 -22.93
N ALA A 5 16.22 13.58 -23.61
CA ALA A 5 16.62 12.18 -23.44
C ALA A 5 17.09 11.88 -22.01
N ASN A 6 17.79 12.82 -21.37
CA ASN A 6 18.19 12.68 -19.97
C ASN A 6 16.99 12.73 -19.03
N GLN A 7 15.99 13.58 -19.29
CA GLN A 7 14.76 13.62 -18.50
C GLN A 7 13.98 12.30 -18.62
N ILE A 8 13.87 11.74 -19.83
CA ILE A 8 13.21 10.45 -20.07
C ILE A 8 13.95 9.33 -19.33
N ARG A 9 15.27 9.23 -19.47
CA ARG A 9 16.07 8.20 -18.77
C ARG A 9 15.93 8.31 -17.25
N ASN A 10 16.12 9.51 -16.69
CA ASN A 10 16.03 9.71 -15.25
C ASN A 10 14.66 9.32 -14.68
N SER A 11 13.58 9.64 -15.40
CA SER A 11 12.22 9.25 -14.99
C SER A 11 12.03 7.74 -15.04
N LEU A 12 12.44 7.11 -16.14
CA LEU A 12 12.32 5.66 -16.33
C LEU A 12 13.16 4.89 -15.30
N ASP A 13 14.36 5.37 -15.01
CA ASP A 13 15.25 4.80 -14.01
C ASP A 13 14.60 4.89 -12.62
N LEU A 14 14.01 6.04 -12.26
CA LEU A 14 13.31 6.20 -10.99
C LEU A 14 12.11 5.25 -10.87
N ASP A 15 11.26 5.17 -11.90
CA ASP A 15 10.11 4.27 -11.89
C ASP A 15 10.55 2.80 -11.78
N THR A 16 11.64 2.44 -12.46
CA THR A 16 12.23 1.10 -12.40
C THR A 16 12.79 0.79 -11.01
N ILE A 17 13.52 1.72 -10.40
CA ILE A 17 14.06 1.59 -9.04
C ILE A 17 12.93 1.43 -8.04
N LEU A 18 11.89 2.27 -8.10
CA LEU A 18 10.77 2.22 -7.16
C LEU A 18 9.98 0.92 -7.32
N ASN A 19 9.65 0.51 -8.55
CA ASN A 19 8.97 -0.76 -8.83
C ASN A 19 9.77 -1.96 -8.30
N THR A 20 11.07 -1.98 -8.58
CA THR A 20 11.96 -3.05 -8.10
C THR A 20 12.03 -3.06 -6.58
N THR A 21 12.13 -1.89 -5.96
CA THR A 21 12.20 -1.74 -4.50
C THR A 21 10.93 -2.26 -3.84
N VAL A 22 9.74 -1.82 -4.27
CA VAL A 22 8.49 -2.28 -3.65
C VAL A 22 8.29 -3.79 -3.81
N TYR A 23 8.72 -4.36 -4.94
CA TYR A 23 8.69 -5.81 -5.17
C TYR A 23 9.67 -6.57 -4.26
N GLN A 24 10.92 -6.12 -4.17
CA GLN A 24 11.94 -6.76 -3.34
C GLN A 24 11.58 -6.69 -1.86
N VAL A 25 11.13 -5.53 -1.38
CA VAL A 25 10.68 -5.35 0.01
C VAL A 25 9.48 -6.26 0.30
N ARG A 26 8.49 -6.33 -0.60
CA ARG A 26 7.35 -7.26 -0.42
C ARG A 26 7.82 -8.70 -0.28
N THR A 27 8.74 -9.11 -1.13
CA THR A 27 9.28 -10.48 -1.15
C THR A 27 10.10 -10.78 0.10
N LEU A 28 10.96 -9.85 0.52
CA LEU A 28 11.83 -10.00 1.68
C LEU A 28 11.03 -10.09 2.98
N PHE A 29 10.08 -9.16 3.18
CA PHE A 29 9.24 -9.11 4.37
C PHE A 29 8.08 -10.11 4.34
N LYS A 30 7.85 -10.79 3.20
CA LYS A 30 6.74 -11.73 2.99
C LYS A 30 5.37 -11.15 3.34
N VAL A 31 5.19 -9.87 3.02
CA VAL A 31 3.92 -9.16 3.20
C VAL A 31 3.09 -9.24 1.93
N GLU A 32 1.78 -8.98 2.03
CA GLU A 32 0.91 -9.12 0.86
C GLU A 32 0.89 -7.86 -0.01
N ARG A 33 1.22 -6.68 0.53
CA ARG A 33 1.35 -5.42 -0.22
C ARG A 33 2.51 -4.55 0.26
N CYS A 34 3.23 -3.97 -0.70
CA CYS A 34 4.12 -2.83 -0.53
C CYS A 34 3.77 -1.74 -1.55
N HIS A 35 3.95 -0.48 -1.20
CA HIS A 35 3.75 0.63 -2.13
C HIS A 35 4.64 1.81 -1.78
N PHE A 36 4.89 2.66 -2.77
CA PHE A 36 5.64 3.88 -2.62
C PHE A 36 4.72 5.09 -2.83
N VAL A 37 4.81 6.05 -1.91
CA VAL A 37 4.01 7.25 -1.87
C VAL A 37 4.90 8.47 -2.05
N TRP A 38 4.58 9.38 -2.95
CA TRP A 38 5.18 10.71 -3.00
C TRP A 38 4.31 11.73 -2.30
N HIS A 39 4.92 12.60 -1.49
CA HIS A 39 4.32 13.88 -1.15
C HIS A 39 4.40 14.79 -2.38
N ARG A 40 3.24 15.20 -2.90
CA ARG A 40 3.10 16.11 -4.02
C ARG A 40 2.63 17.45 -3.48
N PHE A 41 3.53 18.41 -3.54
CA PHE A 41 3.26 19.79 -3.20
C PHE A 41 3.59 20.67 -4.41
N ASP A 42 2.57 21.34 -4.96
CA ASP A 42 2.77 22.29 -6.05
C ASP A 42 2.73 23.71 -5.49
N ASN A 43 3.89 24.37 -5.53
CA ASN A 43 4.06 25.74 -5.05
C ASN A 43 3.90 26.76 -6.18
N SER A 44 3.48 26.35 -7.39
CA SER A 44 3.23 27.26 -8.51
C SER A 44 1.93 28.03 -8.27
N LEU A 45 2.10 29.23 -7.73
CA LEU A 45 1.05 30.24 -7.58
C LEU A 45 0.59 30.73 -8.96
N ASN A 46 -0.22 29.93 -9.65
CA ASN A 46 -1.14 30.37 -10.71
C ASN A 46 -2.44 29.59 -10.53
N VAL A 47 -3.05 29.79 -9.37
CA VAL A 47 -4.31 29.15 -8.98
C VAL A 47 -5.43 29.83 -9.76
N ASP A 48 -5.80 29.26 -10.89
CA ASP A 48 -7.18 29.40 -11.38
C ASP A 48 -8.06 28.61 -10.39
N GLU A 49 -9.02 29.28 -9.77
CA GLU A 49 -9.82 28.83 -8.61
C GLU A 49 -10.58 27.51 -8.86
N THR A 50 -10.61 27.04 -10.10
CA THR A 50 -11.29 25.82 -10.53
C THR A 50 -10.44 24.54 -10.39
N ASN A 51 -9.11 24.60 -10.29
CA ASN A 51 -8.20 23.44 -10.27
C ASN A 51 -7.41 23.22 -8.96
N SER A 52 -7.66 24.03 -7.92
CA SER A 52 -6.96 24.07 -6.62
C SER A 52 -7.07 22.78 -5.76
N LYS A 53 -7.79 21.75 -6.21
CA LYS A 53 -8.19 20.62 -5.35
C LYS A 53 -7.05 19.67 -4.93
N TYR A 54 -5.87 19.74 -5.56
CA TYR A 54 -4.77 18.77 -5.34
C TYR A 54 -3.39 19.39 -5.04
N LEU A 55 -3.35 20.64 -4.56
CA LEU A 55 -2.09 21.38 -4.29
C LEU A 55 -1.20 20.72 -3.21
N ASP A 56 -1.79 19.94 -2.30
CA ASP A 56 -1.10 19.17 -1.27
C ASP A 56 -1.73 17.77 -1.16
N CYS A 57 -1.05 16.76 -1.72
CA CYS A 57 -1.55 15.40 -1.72
C CYS A 57 -0.43 14.36 -1.62
N TRP A 58 -0.86 13.14 -1.30
CA TRP A 58 -0.05 11.94 -1.26
C TRP A 58 -0.42 11.08 -2.45
N GLU A 59 0.55 10.78 -3.32
CA GLU A 59 0.32 10.00 -4.53
C GLU A 59 1.02 8.65 -4.42
N ILE A 60 0.23 7.57 -4.47
CA ILE A 60 0.76 6.22 -4.58
C ILE A 60 1.09 5.99 -6.06
N VAL A 61 2.39 5.89 -6.36
CA VAL A 61 2.92 5.81 -7.73
C VAL A 61 3.37 4.42 -8.13
N ASN A 62 3.79 3.60 -7.17
CA ASN A 62 4.26 2.24 -7.39
C ASN A 62 3.69 1.34 -6.32
N GLU A 63 3.27 0.13 -6.71
CA GLU A 63 2.81 -0.88 -5.77
C GLU A 63 3.27 -2.27 -6.22
N SER A 64 3.51 -3.13 -5.23
CA SER A 64 3.61 -4.57 -5.39
C SER A 64 2.60 -5.20 -4.46
N LYS A 65 1.71 -6.04 -4.99
CA LYS A 65 0.60 -6.63 -4.23
C LYS A 65 0.32 -8.06 -4.67
N ALA A 66 -0.31 -8.84 -3.79
CA ALA A 66 -0.88 -10.12 -4.19
C ALA A 66 -1.99 -9.92 -5.23
N GLU A 67 -2.19 -10.90 -6.11
CA GLU A 67 -3.09 -10.82 -7.26
C GLU A 67 -4.53 -10.41 -6.88
N LYS A 68 -5.04 -10.95 -5.76
CA LYS A 68 -6.43 -10.75 -5.29
C LYS A 68 -6.65 -9.45 -4.51
N ILE A 69 -5.60 -8.69 -4.27
CA ILE A 69 -5.68 -7.45 -3.50
C ILE A 69 -5.98 -6.29 -4.47
N PRO A 70 -6.94 -5.39 -4.16
CA PRO A 70 -7.22 -4.21 -5.00
C PRO A 70 -6.01 -3.29 -5.17
N SER A 71 -5.98 -2.48 -6.22
CA SER A 71 -4.93 -1.46 -6.39
C SER A 71 -5.18 -0.26 -5.47
N LEU A 72 -4.11 0.36 -4.96
CA LEU A 72 -4.14 1.64 -4.24
C LEU A 72 -3.54 2.78 -5.05
N LEU A 73 -3.15 2.57 -6.31
CA LEU A 73 -2.56 3.63 -7.12
C LEU A 73 -3.54 4.82 -7.23
N GLY A 74 -3.03 6.03 -7.01
CA GLY A 74 -3.84 7.24 -7.04
C GLY A 74 -3.43 8.30 -6.02
N ARG A 75 -4.23 9.36 -5.96
CA ARG A 75 -3.98 10.54 -5.13
C ARG A 75 -4.92 10.59 -3.93
N TYR A 76 -4.35 10.92 -2.79
CA TYR A 76 -5.02 11.03 -1.50
C TYR A 76 -4.73 12.40 -0.92
N THR A 77 -5.77 13.15 -0.59
CA THR A 77 -5.62 14.47 0.04
C THR A 77 -5.00 14.33 1.43
N THR A 78 -4.28 15.36 1.89
CA THR A 78 -3.76 15.43 3.27
C THR A 78 -4.88 15.23 4.31
N LYS A 79 -6.12 15.68 4.00
CA LYS A 79 -7.31 15.44 4.83
C LYS A 79 -7.70 13.97 4.93
N GLN A 80 -7.54 13.18 3.86
CA GLN A 80 -7.81 11.74 3.87
C GLN A 80 -6.74 10.98 4.67
N VAL A 81 -5.47 11.34 4.49
CA VAL A 81 -4.33 10.73 5.19
C VAL A 81 -4.35 11.08 6.69
N GLY A 82 -4.87 12.25 7.04
CA GLY A 82 -5.07 12.68 8.42
C GLY A 82 -3.75 13.02 9.12
N SER A 83 -3.69 12.71 10.42
CA SER A 83 -2.55 12.98 11.30
C SER A 83 -1.26 12.25 10.87
N TRP A 84 -1.35 11.17 10.07
CA TRP A 84 -0.17 10.51 9.49
C TRP A 84 0.63 11.41 8.55
N ALA A 85 -0.03 12.34 7.86
CA ALA A 85 0.65 13.19 6.87
C ALA A 85 1.77 14.00 7.54
N LEU A 86 1.52 14.57 8.72
CA LEU A 86 2.52 15.32 9.48
C LEU A 86 3.67 14.43 9.94
N ARG A 87 3.39 13.20 10.38
CA ARG A 87 4.40 12.23 10.83
C ARG A 87 5.32 11.81 9.68
N PHE A 88 4.76 11.59 8.48
CA PHE A 88 5.56 11.33 7.28
C PHE A 88 6.43 12.53 6.88
N LEU A 89 5.91 13.75 6.98
CA LEU A 89 6.67 14.98 6.71
C LEU A 89 7.82 15.18 7.71
N GLN A 90 7.65 14.72 8.95
CA GLN A 90 8.68 14.71 9.99
C GLN A 90 9.69 13.57 9.84
N LEU A 91 9.58 12.76 8.77
CA LEU A 91 10.42 11.61 8.50
C LEU A 91 10.40 10.57 9.64
N GLU A 92 9.26 10.43 10.30
CA GLU A 92 9.06 9.42 11.33
C GLU A 92 8.87 8.02 10.71
N ILE A 93 9.69 7.04 11.14
CA ILE A 93 9.43 5.63 10.85
C ILE A 93 8.28 5.19 11.74
N ILE A 94 7.21 4.71 11.11
CA ILE A 94 6.00 4.28 11.82
C ILE A 94 5.84 2.80 11.65
N ARG A 95 5.62 2.11 12.77
CA ARG A 95 5.23 0.70 12.81
C ARG A 95 3.93 0.58 13.58
N VAL A 96 2.97 -0.09 12.96
CA VAL A 96 1.70 -0.47 13.56
C VAL A 96 1.55 -1.98 13.38
N ASP A 97 1.65 -2.72 14.48
CA ASP A 97 1.48 -4.18 14.46
C ASP A 97 -0.01 -4.59 14.44
N ASP A 98 -0.88 -3.77 15.02
CA ASP A 98 -2.34 -3.95 14.98
C ASP A 98 -3.03 -2.57 14.99
N ILE A 99 -3.76 -2.26 13.92
CA ILE A 99 -4.49 -1.00 13.76
C ILE A 99 -5.64 -0.86 14.76
N SER A 100 -6.14 -1.95 15.33
CA SER A 100 -7.21 -1.93 16.34
C SER A 100 -6.78 -1.21 17.62
N LEU A 101 -5.47 -1.17 17.89
CA LEU A 101 -4.87 -0.55 19.07
C LEU A 101 -4.59 0.95 18.88
N VAL A 102 -4.77 1.48 17.68
CA VAL A 102 -4.57 2.91 17.39
C VAL A 102 -5.80 3.69 17.86
N SER A 103 -5.59 4.64 18.77
CA SER A 103 -6.66 5.45 19.37
C SER A 103 -7.30 6.48 18.43
N ASP A 104 -6.58 6.90 17.39
CA ASP A 104 -7.10 7.81 16.37
C ASP A 104 -8.02 7.04 15.41
N THR A 105 -9.34 7.19 15.61
CA THR A 105 -10.36 6.47 14.84
C THR A 105 -10.40 6.87 13.37
N LYS A 106 -10.15 8.15 13.05
CA LYS A 106 -10.09 8.62 11.66
C LYS A 106 -8.90 8.00 10.92
N MET A 107 -7.78 7.91 11.64
CA MET A 107 -6.56 7.28 11.19
C MET A 107 -6.75 5.77 10.96
N GLN A 108 -7.39 5.09 11.90
CA GLN A 108 -7.78 3.68 11.78
C GLN A 108 -8.68 3.45 10.55
N ASP A 109 -9.74 4.25 10.38
CA ASP A 109 -10.66 4.17 9.24
C ASP A 109 -9.96 4.37 7.88
N PHE A 110 -8.97 5.27 7.82
CA PHE A 110 -8.20 5.47 6.60
C PHE A 110 -7.36 4.24 6.25
N ILE A 111 -6.61 3.70 7.21
CA ILE A 111 -5.75 2.52 7.01
C ILE A 111 -6.58 1.27 6.68
N LEU A 112 -7.72 1.09 7.34
CA LEU A 112 -8.67 0.01 7.02
C LEU A 112 -9.25 0.16 5.61
N ARG A 113 -9.55 1.38 5.15
CA ARG A 113 -9.98 1.62 3.76
C ARG A 113 -8.89 1.33 2.72
N LEU A 114 -7.62 1.49 3.09
CA LEU A 114 -6.50 1.01 2.28
C LEU A 114 -6.38 -0.53 2.33
N GLY A 115 -7.16 -1.20 3.18
CA GLY A 115 -7.14 -2.65 3.35
C GLY A 115 -5.86 -3.10 4.04
N LEU A 116 -5.46 -2.42 5.12
CA LEU A 116 -4.32 -2.77 5.96
C LEU A 116 -4.77 -2.92 7.42
N ILE A 117 -4.23 -3.90 8.13
CA ILE A 117 -4.39 -4.06 9.59
C ILE A 117 -3.09 -3.88 10.36
N SER A 118 -1.96 -4.04 9.67
CA SER A 118 -0.63 -3.79 10.20
C SER A 118 0.25 -3.26 9.09
N PHE A 119 1.15 -2.34 9.42
CA PHE A 119 2.07 -1.76 8.44
C PHE A 119 3.32 -1.20 9.08
N LEU A 120 4.37 -1.13 8.27
CA LEU A 120 5.58 -0.38 8.51
C LEU A 120 5.72 0.65 7.38
N SER A 121 5.98 1.90 7.74
CA SER A 121 6.28 2.96 6.79
C SER A 121 7.65 3.58 7.06
N ILE A 122 8.46 3.68 6.00
CA ILE A 122 9.81 4.22 6.04
C ILE A 122 9.84 5.44 5.13
N PRO A 123 9.91 6.66 5.69
CA PRO A 123 10.04 7.87 4.89
C PRO A 123 11.46 8.01 4.33
N ILE A 124 11.53 8.56 3.12
CA ILE A 124 12.76 8.79 2.36
C ILE A 124 12.71 10.22 1.85
N LYS A 125 13.74 11.00 2.17
CA LYS A 125 13.92 12.34 1.60
C LYS A 125 14.98 12.28 0.51
N THR A 126 14.63 12.72 -0.69
CA THR A 126 15.59 12.81 -1.79
C THR A 126 16.56 13.96 -1.57
N GLN A 127 17.65 13.98 -2.34
CA GLN A 127 18.59 15.12 -2.36
C GLN A 127 17.92 16.42 -2.83
N SER A 128 16.87 16.33 -3.66
CA SER A 128 16.05 17.48 -4.08
C SER A 128 15.07 17.96 -2.99
N GLY A 129 15.03 17.30 -1.83
CA GLY A 129 14.14 17.65 -0.72
C GLY A 129 12.73 17.09 -0.85
N GLN A 130 12.42 16.33 -1.89
CA GLN A 130 11.13 15.64 -2.04
C GLN A 130 11.01 14.52 -1.01
N ILE A 131 9.83 14.38 -0.43
CA ILE A 131 9.55 13.36 0.57
C ILE A 131 8.73 12.24 -0.09
N GLY A 132 9.25 11.03 0.00
CA GLY A 132 8.52 9.81 -0.33
C GLY A 132 8.41 8.90 0.89
N VAL A 133 7.50 7.94 0.84
CA VAL A 133 7.28 6.96 1.91
C VAL A 133 7.12 5.59 1.30
N LEU A 134 7.97 4.65 1.71
CA LEU A 134 7.80 3.24 1.43
C LEU A 134 6.89 2.64 2.50
N VAL A 135 5.75 2.09 2.12
CA VAL A 135 4.79 1.48 3.03
C VAL A 135 4.67 0.00 2.70
N CYS A 136 4.76 -0.86 3.70
CA CYS A 136 4.59 -2.31 3.58
C CYS A 136 3.68 -2.81 4.70
N GLY A 137 2.81 -3.78 4.40
CA GLY A 137 1.86 -4.21 5.42
C GLY A 137 1.01 -5.41 5.02
N HIS A 138 0.30 -5.92 6.01
CA HIS A 138 -0.64 -7.00 5.84
C HIS A 138 -2.06 -6.44 5.71
N PRO A 139 -2.83 -6.90 4.72
CA PRO A 139 -4.28 -6.72 4.74
C PRO A 139 -4.89 -7.55 5.87
N PRO A 140 -6.16 -7.28 6.23
CA PRO A 140 -6.88 -8.12 7.17
C PRO A 140 -6.72 -9.59 6.76
N VAL A 141 -6.25 -10.42 7.69
CA VAL A 141 -6.03 -11.85 7.48
C VAL A 141 -7.25 -12.39 6.76
N ARG A 142 -6.98 -13.05 5.63
CA ARG A 142 -7.93 -13.88 4.90
C ARG A 142 -8.70 -14.71 5.93
N LEU A 143 -9.92 -14.30 6.28
CA LEU A 143 -10.92 -15.27 6.69
C LEU A 143 -10.95 -16.21 5.50
N GLU A 144 -10.35 -17.39 5.64
CA GLU A 144 -10.76 -18.51 4.81
C GLU A 144 -12.28 -18.45 4.83
N LEU A 145 -12.90 -18.22 3.68
CA LEU A 145 -14.34 -18.37 3.55
C LEU A 145 -14.65 -19.68 4.29
N PRO A 146 -15.48 -19.67 5.35
CA PRO A 146 -15.76 -20.90 6.07
C PRO A 146 -16.17 -21.90 5.00
N LYS A 147 -15.44 -23.04 4.93
CA LYS A 147 -15.84 -24.14 4.06
C LYS A 147 -17.33 -24.32 4.28
N ALA A 148 -18.11 -24.18 3.21
CA ALA A 148 -19.56 -24.26 3.30
C ALA A 148 -19.92 -25.49 4.17
N PRO A 149 -20.71 -25.32 5.24
CA PRO A 149 -21.09 -26.45 6.07
C PRO A 149 -22.02 -27.33 5.23
N GLY A 150 -21.46 -28.38 4.60
CA GLY A 150 -22.22 -29.20 3.69
C GLY A 150 -21.43 -29.97 2.64
N GLN A 151 -20.28 -30.54 2.99
CA GLN A 151 -19.91 -31.83 2.40
C GLN A 151 -19.99 -32.85 3.52
N LEU A 152 -21.19 -33.42 3.63
CA LEU A 152 -21.45 -34.63 4.38
C LEU A 152 -20.38 -35.65 4.01
N THR A 153 -19.58 -35.98 5.02
CA THR A 153 -18.98 -37.29 5.18
C THR A 153 -20.09 -38.32 4.97
N GLY A 154 -20.08 -39.03 3.85
CA GLY A 154 -20.91 -40.21 3.70
C GLY A 154 -20.34 -41.33 4.58
N PRO A 155 -21.09 -41.92 5.53
CA PRO A 155 -20.70 -43.16 6.14
C PRO A 155 -21.31 -44.34 5.40
N LYS A 156 -20.39 -45.14 4.83
CA LYS A 156 -20.37 -46.59 4.59
C LYS A 156 -21.62 -47.43 4.90
N LYS A 157 -21.94 -48.37 3.98
CA LYS A 157 -22.26 -49.79 4.25
C LYS A 157 -21.72 -50.63 3.09
N GLN A 158 -20.60 -51.33 3.26
CA GLN A 158 -20.40 -52.69 3.82
C GLN A 158 -20.59 -53.84 2.81
N SER A 159 -19.48 -54.56 2.60
CA SER A 159 -19.33 -56.02 2.54
C SER A 159 -19.97 -56.82 1.39
N LYS A 160 -19.11 -57.34 0.51
CA LYS A 160 -18.96 -58.79 0.29
C LYS A 160 -17.73 -59.08 -0.58
N CYS A 161 -16.66 -59.58 0.03
CA CYS A 161 -15.69 -60.44 -0.62
C CYS A 161 -14.91 -61.23 0.45
N HIS A 162 -15.27 -62.50 0.61
CA HIS A 162 -14.34 -63.51 1.10
C HIS A 162 -14.49 -64.74 0.21
N ARG A 163 -13.35 -65.12 -0.36
CA ARG A 163 -13.08 -66.44 -0.90
C ARG A 163 -12.92 -67.38 0.30
N ASP A 164 -13.50 -68.57 0.18
CA ASP A 164 -12.77 -69.84 0.09
C ASP A 164 -13.58 -70.77 -0.81
#